data_AF-A0A3P1ZI60-F1
#
_entry.id   AF-A0A3P1ZI60-F1
#
_cell.length_a   1.000
_cell.length_b   1.000
_cell.length_c   1.000
_cell.angle_alpha   90.00
_cell.angle_beta   90.00
_cell.angle_gamma   90.00
#
_symmetry.space_group_name_H-M   'P 1'
#
loop_
_entity.id
_entity.type
_entity.pdbx_description
1 polymer ?
#
loop_
_entity_poly.entity_id
_entity_poly.type
_entity_poly.pdbx_seq_one_letter_code
_entity_poly.pdbx_strand_id
1 'polypeptide(L)'
;MTCQDVLKSHANDTEYTTTTENSRSGNYHNNIINKIRVELGINITPAYKNEILKLSSCFDAKFINYAIEYTSINGSRPKQFLLKVLSNWKNANITTLEQAKNFKISNKKNSIVQFSKEKTPEWLNNRTNRNENEEMSEEERAKFEKKREEFKRLLEEDWKE
;
A
#
# COMPACT_ATOMS: atom_id res chain seq x y z
N MET A 1 -13.92 -6.37 17.08
CA MET A 1 -13.43 -5.40 18.07
C MET A 1 -13.63 -4.02 17.48
N THR A 2 -14.78 -3.42 17.78
CA THR A 2 -15.11 -2.06 17.32
C THR A 2 -14.43 -1.06 18.27
N CYS A 3 -14.24 0.20 17.86
CA CYS A 3 -13.55 1.20 18.68
C CYS A 3 -14.24 1.48 20.05
N GLN A 4 -15.42 0.90 20.31
CA GLN A 4 -16.11 0.95 21.60
C GLN A 4 -15.64 -0.11 22.61
N ASP A 5 -14.97 -1.18 22.17
CA ASP A 5 -14.61 -2.31 23.05
C ASP A 5 -13.34 -2.05 23.87
N VAL A 6 -12.55 -1.02 23.54
CA VAL A 6 -11.23 -0.75 24.17
C VAL A 6 -11.29 0.27 25.31
N LEU A 7 -12.39 1.03 25.45
CA LEU A 7 -12.54 2.03 26.51
C LEU A 7 -13.12 1.49 27.83
N LYS A 8 -13.52 0.21 27.90
CA LYS A 8 -14.20 -0.38 29.07
C LYS A 8 -13.27 -1.11 30.05
N SER A 9 -12.13 -0.54 30.44
CA SER A 9 -11.37 -1.13 31.54
C SER A 9 -10.92 -0.20 32.67
N HIS A 10 -11.26 1.09 32.67
CA HIS A 10 -11.03 1.94 33.84
C HIS A 10 -12.03 3.10 33.94
N ALA A 11 -13.14 2.89 34.66
CA ALA A 11 -13.81 3.94 35.43
C ALA A 11 -14.86 3.31 36.35
N ASN A 12 -14.65 3.45 37.67
CA ASN A 12 -15.64 3.17 38.69
C ASN A 12 -16.79 4.18 38.61
N ASP A 13 -17.98 3.69 39.01
CA ASP A 13 -19.25 4.36 39.26
C ASP A 13 -19.25 5.88 39.36
N THR A 14 -19.96 6.54 38.44
CA THR A 14 -20.84 7.67 38.77
C THR A 14 -21.88 7.81 37.64
N GLU A 15 -23.17 7.74 37.99
CA GLU A 15 -24.27 8.12 37.10
C GLU A 15 -24.13 9.58 36.67
N TYR A 16 -24.10 9.84 35.36
CA TYR A 16 -24.39 11.16 34.84
C TYR A 16 -25.39 11.10 33.68
N THR A 17 -26.33 12.01 33.80
CA THR A 17 -27.49 12.27 32.96
C THR A 17 -27.14 12.46 31.49
N THR A 18 -27.94 11.82 30.65
CA THR A 18 -28.03 12.05 29.23
C THR A 18 -28.31 13.53 28.93
N THR A 19 -27.82 13.98 27.77
CA THR A 19 -28.11 15.25 27.08
C THR A 19 -27.12 16.39 27.34
N THR A 20 -26.05 16.48 26.53
CA THR A 20 -25.55 17.66 25.78
C THR A 20 -24.14 17.39 25.23
N GLU A 21 -23.99 16.59 24.15
CA GLU A 21 -22.66 16.31 23.55
C GLU A 21 -22.45 16.84 22.13
N ASN A 22 -23.49 17.37 21.47
CA ASN A 22 -23.38 17.75 20.05
C ASN A 22 -22.51 19.00 19.82
N SER A 23 -22.41 19.93 20.77
CA SER A 23 -21.70 21.20 20.57
C SER A 23 -20.18 21.12 20.79
N ARG A 24 -19.71 20.19 21.64
CA ARG A 24 -18.26 20.01 21.93
C ARG A 24 -17.56 19.19 20.84
N SER A 25 -18.22 18.14 20.35
CA SER A 25 -17.69 17.26 19.30
C SER A 25 -17.49 17.99 17.97
N GLY A 26 -18.44 18.86 17.58
CA GLY A 26 -18.34 19.67 16.37
C GLY A 26 -17.12 20.61 16.36
N ASN A 27 -16.73 21.13 17.52
CA ASN A 27 -15.57 22.02 17.65
C ASN A 27 -14.25 21.25 17.49
N TYR A 28 -14.10 20.09 18.14
CA TYR A 28 -12.90 19.25 18.06
C TYR A 28 -12.60 18.80 16.61
N HIS A 29 -13.62 18.32 15.90
CA HIS A 29 -13.48 17.89 14.51
C HIS A 29 -13.05 19.02 13.58
N ASN A 30 -13.63 20.22 13.75
CA ASN A 30 -13.26 21.37 12.95
C ASN A 30 -11.83 21.84 13.27
N ASN A 31 -11.41 21.77 14.54
CA ASN A 31 -10.04 22.10 14.95
C ASN A 31 -9.01 21.19 14.27
N ILE A 32 -9.20 19.86 14.32
CA ILE A 32 -8.31 18.90 13.65
C ILE A 32 -8.22 19.20 12.16
N ILE A 33 -9.35 19.40 11.49
CA ILE A 33 -9.37 19.64 10.05
C ILE A 33 -8.66 20.95 9.69
N ASN A 34 -8.85 22.00 10.48
CA ASN A 34 -8.14 23.26 10.28
C ASN A 34 -6.63 23.10 10.52
N LYS A 35 -6.23 22.37 11.57
CA LYS A 35 -4.82 22.09 11.83
C LYS A 35 -4.17 21.31 10.69
N ILE A 36 -4.81 20.27 10.18
CA ILE A 36 -4.35 19.51 9.02
C ILE A 36 -4.17 20.42 7.80
N ARG A 37 -5.13 21.32 7.54
CA ARG A 37 -5.05 22.27 6.43
C ARG A 37 -3.82 23.18 6.56
N VAL A 38 -3.57 23.72 7.75
CA VAL A 38 -2.48 24.66 8.02
C VAL A 38 -1.12 23.96 8.00
N GLU A 39 -0.95 22.90 8.79
CA GLU A 39 0.34 22.21 8.98
C GLU A 39 0.79 21.49 7.71
N LEU A 40 -0.13 20.82 7.02
CA LEU A 40 0.22 20.02 5.84
C LEU A 40 0.09 20.80 4.52
N GLY A 41 -0.43 22.03 4.56
CA GLY A 41 -0.67 22.85 3.37
C GLY A 41 -1.59 22.19 2.34
N ILE A 42 -2.53 21.33 2.77
CA ILE A 42 -3.38 20.56 1.86
C ILE A 42 -4.80 21.13 1.76
N ASN A 43 -5.37 21.07 0.55
CA ASN A 43 -6.79 21.28 0.37
C ASN A 43 -7.61 20.07 0.87
N ILE A 44 -8.61 20.33 1.70
CA ILE A 44 -9.45 19.32 2.34
C ILE A 44 -10.69 19.07 1.48
N THR A 45 -10.73 17.92 0.81
CA THR A 45 -11.93 17.47 0.09
C THR A 45 -12.95 16.87 1.06
N PRO A 46 -14.26 16.89 0.75
CA PRO A 46 -15.29 16.29 1.62
C PRO A 46 -15.03 14.80 1.92
N ALA A 47 -14.64 14.03 0.90
CA ALA A 47 -14.27 12.63 1.07
C ALA A 47 -13.10 12.45 2.05
N TYR A 48 -12.07 13.29 1.93
CA TYR A 48 -10.91 13.23 2.82
C TYR A 48 -11.27 13.61 4.26
N LYS A 49 -12.11 14.64 4.43
CA LYS A 49 -12.64 15.04 5.73
C LYS A 49 -13.34 13.85 6.41
N ASN A 50 -14.24 13.16 5.69
CA ASN A 50 -14.99 12.04 6.24
C ASN A 50 -14.09 10.87 6.66
N GLU A 51 -13.07 10.54 5.87
CA GLU A 51 -12.09 9.50 6.21
C GLU A 51 -11.29 9.86 7.47
N ILE A 52 -10.81 11.10 7.56
CA ILE A 52 -10.07 11.56 8.75
C ILE A 52 -10.97 11.49 9.99
N LEU A 53 -12.20 11.98 9.91
CA LEU A 53 -13.13 11.97 11.06
C LEU A 53 -13.45 10.54 11.54
N LYS A 54 -13.62 9.61 10.60
CA LYS A 54 -13.84 8.19 10.90
C LYS A 54 -12.65 7.52 11.57
N LEU A 55 -11.42 7.88 11.18
CA LEU A 55 -10.21 7.35 11.79
C LEU A 55 -9.90 8.03 13.13
N SER A 56 -10.10 9.35 13.21
CA SER A 56 -9.79 10.14 14.40
C SER A 56 -10.70 9.85 15.58
N SER A 57 -11.92 9.36 15.36
CA SER A 57 -12.84 8.98 16.44
C SER A 57 -12.32 7.83 17.31
N CYS A 58 -11.27 7.12 16.89
CA CYS A 58 -10.65 6.04 17.65
C CYS A 58 -9.41 6.49 18.43
N PHE A 59 -9.05 7.78 18.41
CA PHE A 59 -7.84 8.31 19.05
C PHE A 59 -8.07 9.64 19.76
N ASP A 60 -7.29 9.87 20.82
CA ASP A 60 -7.30 11.14 21.55
C ASP A 60 -6.67 12.29 20.76
N ALA A 61 -6.98 13.53 21.16
CA ALA A 61 -6.47 14.76 20.56
C ALA A 61 -4.93 14.80 20.45
N LYS A 62 -4.24 14.36 21.51
CA LYS A 62 -2.76 14.33 21.56
C LYS A 62 -2.18 13.39 20.51
N PHE A 63 -2.84 12.26 20.30
CA PHE A 63 -2.48 11.28 19.29
C PHE A 63 -2.59 11.82 17.87
N ILE A 64 -3.72 12.47 17.58
CA ILE A 64 -3.96 13.06 16.27
C ILE A 64 -2.97 14.20 15.99
N ASN A 65 -2.67 15.03 16.99
CA ASN A 65 -1.64 16.06 16.86
C ASN A 65 -0.28 15.47 16.50
N TYR A 66 0.14 14.42 17.22
CA TYR A 66 1.40 13.74 16.90
C TYR A 66 1.39 13.11 15.50
N ALA A 67 0.28 12.52 15.06
CA ALA A 67 0.15 11.98 13.70
C ALA A 67 0.33 13.07 12.63
N ILE A 68 -0.21 14.27 12.86
CA ILE A 68 -0.08 15.41 11.96
C ILE A 68 1.38 15.88 11.90
N GLU A 69 2.02 16.09 13.06
CA GLU A 69 3.43 16.49 13.16
C GLU A 69 4.34 15.47 12.46
N TYR A 70 4.16 14.19 12.79
CA TYR A 70 4.92 13.11 12.18
C TYR A 70 4.73 13.07 10.66
N THR A 71 3.51 13.30 10.18
CA THR A 71 3.21 13.36 8.74
C THR A 71 3.89 14.55 8.08
N SER A 72 3.88 15.72 8.71
CA SER A 72 4.50 16.94 8.19
C SER A 72 6.01 16.76 7.96
N ILE A 73 6.67 16.00 8.83
CA ILE A 73 8.12 15.77 8.76
C ILE A 73 8.48 14.66 7.76
N ASN A 74 7.72 13.55 7.76
CA ASN A 74 8.12 12.32 7.06
C ASN A 74 7.37 12.09 5.73
N GLY A 75 6.26 12.80 5.51
CA GLY A 75 5.34 12.51 4.42
C GLY A 75 5.61 13.32 3.16
N SER A 76 6.23 12.71 2.14
CA SER A 76 6.32 13.31 0.79
C SER A 76 4.93 13.55 0.14
N ARG A 77 3.91 12.79 0.56
CA ARG A 77 2.50 12.95 0.12
C ARG A 77 1.59 13.07 1.36
N PRO A 78 1.53 14.25 2.01
CA PRO A 78 0.95 14.41 3.34
C PRO A 78 -0.48 13.89 3.47
N LYS A 79 -1.33 14.17 2.47
CA LYS A 79 -2.73 13.71 2.42
C LYS A 79 -2.86 12.19 2.56
N GLN A 80 -2.11 11.45 1.75
CA GLN A 80 -2.15 9.98 1.75
C GLN A 80 -1.40 9.39 2.93
N PHE A 81 -0.30 10.04 3.33
CA PHE A 81 0.55 9.55 4.39
C PHE A 81 -0.14 9.62 5.76
N LEU A 82 -0.87 10.70 6.08
CA LEU A 82 -1.62 10.81 7.34
C LEU A 82 -2.66 9.68 7.49
N LEU A 83 -3.42 9.40 6.43
CA LEU A 83 -4.39 8.30 6.44
C LEU A 83 -3.71 6.94 6.67
N LYS A 84 -2.55 6.74 6.03
CA LYS A 84 -1.75 5.52 6.21
C LYS A 84 -1.24 5.39 7.64
N VAL A 85 -0.75 6.47 8.25
CA VAL A 85 -0.30 6.51 9.65
C VAL A 85 -1.43 6.07 10.58
N LEU A 86 -2.58 6.76 10.50
CA LEU A 86 -3.75 6.49 11.36
C LEU A 86 -4.31 5.08 11.14
N SER A 87 -4.40 4.63 9.88
CA SER A 87 -4.86 3.28 9.57
C SER A 87 -3.92 2.22 10.09
N ASN A 88 -2.60 2.41 9.97
CA ASN A 88 -1.63 1.45 10.48
C ASN A 88 -1.68 1.36 12.01
N TRP A 89 -1.78 2.50 12.69
CA TRP A 89 -1.91 2.51 14.15
C TRP A 89 -3.20 1.84 14.63
N LYS A 90 -4.31 2.08 13.92
CA LYS A 90 -5.57 1.39 14.20
C LYS A 90 -5.43 -0.12 14.01
N ASN A 91 -4.85 -0.57 12.90
CA ASN A 91 -4.67 -1.98 12.59
C ASN A 91 -3.68 -2.68 13.54
N ALA A 92 -2.71 -1.93 14.07
CA ALA A 92 -1.74 -2.41 15.06
C ALA A 92 -2.25 -2.29 16.51
N ASN A 93 -3.52 -1.90 16.73
CA ASN A 93 -4.12 -1.70 18.05
C ASN A 93 -3.30 -0.78 18.97
N ILE A 94 -2.72 0.28 18.42
CA ILE A 94 -1.94 1.24 19.17
C ILE A 94 -2.88 2.17 19.94
N THR A 95 -2.76 2.16 21.26
CA THR A 95 -3.65 2.93 22.15
C THR A 95 -2.91 4.00 22.96
N THR A 96 -1.57 3.92 23.07
CA THR A 96 -0.76 4.91 23.80
C THR A 96 0.22 5.68 22.92
N LEU A 97 0.47 6.95 23.26
CA LEU A 97 1.30 7.85 22.44
C LEU A 97 2.73 7.30 22.33
N GLU A 98 3.23 6.67 23.38
CA GLU A 98 4.56 6.05 23.40
C GLU A 98 4.65 4.87 22.43
N GLN A 99 3.60 4.06 22.30
CA GLN A 99 3.55 3.02 21.27
C GLN A 99 3.56 3.63 19.87
N ALA A 100 2.83 4.73 19.65
CA ALA A 100 2.80 5.42 18.35
C ALA A 100 4.18 6.00 17.96
N LYS A 101 4.91 6.56 18.92
CA LYS A 101 6.28 7.06 18.73
C LYS A 101 7.26 5.95 18.35
N ASN A 102 7.13 4.79 18.98
CA ASN A 102 8.00 3.63 18.72
C ASN A 102 7.59 2.82 17.48
N PHE A 103 6.42 3.12 16.90
CA PHE A 103 5.91 2.38 15.75
C PHE A 103 6.60 2.80 14.45
N LYS A 104 7.36 1.87 13.86
CA LYS A 104 7.95 2.06 12.54
C LYS A 104 6.91 1.76 11.46
N ILE A 105 6.48 2.80 10.76
CA ILE A 105 5.59 2.64 9.59
C ILE A 105 6.37 1.93 8.49
N SER A 106 6.12 0.64 8.32
CA SER A 106 6.71 -0.09 7.21
C SER A 106 6.15 0.48 5.90
N ASN A 107 7.05 1.05 5.11
CA ASN A 107 6.81 1.19 3.68
C ASN A 107 7.07 -0.19 3.07
N LYS A 108 6.15 -1.15 3.30
CA LYS A 108 5.98 -2.23 2.33
C LYS A 108 5.60 -1.52 1.03
N LYS A 109 6.63 -1.20 0.25
CA LYS A 109 6.47 -1.04 -1.19
C LYS A 109 5.92 -2.40 -1.56
N ASN A 110 4.62 -2.49 -1.81
CA ASN A 110 4.12 -3.59 -2.61
C ASN A 110 5.05 -3.55 -3.81
N SER A 111 5.93 -4.54 -3.96
CA SER A 111 6.71 -4.66 -5.18
C SER A 111 5.64 -4.92 -6.22
N ILE A 112 5.13 -3.84 -6.80
CA ILE A 112 4.41 -3.90 -8.05
C ILE A 112 5.55 -4.30 -8.97
N VAL A 113 5.79 -5.61 -9.02
CA VAL A 113 6.51 -6.23 -10.11
C VAL A 113 5.72 -5.72 -11.30
N GLN A 114 6.35 -4.83 -12.05
CA GLN A 114 5.79 -4.29 -13.27
C GLN A 114 5.78 -5.46 -14.25
N PHE A 115 4.82 -6.36 -14.08
CA PHE A 115 4.52 -7.39 -15.06
C PHE A 115 4.04 -6.61 -16.27
N SER A 116 4.90 -6.49 -17.28
CA SER A 116 4.45 -6.06 -18.59
C SER A 116 3.28 -6.97 -18.99
N LYS A 117 2.19 -6.40 -19.49
CA LYS A 117 1.04 -7.19 -20.00
C LYS A 117 1.39 -7.93 -21.30
N GLU A 118 2.66 -7.90 -21.70
CA GLU A 118 3.17 -8.56 -22.88
C GLU A 118 3.33 -10.04 -22.55
N LYS A 119 2.84 -10.90 -23.45
CA LYS A 119 3.15 -12.34 -23.41
C LYS A 119 4.61 -12.51 -23.81
N THR A 120 5.52 -12.12 -22.92
CA THR A 120 6.94 -12.43 -23.09
C THR A 120 7.05 -13.95 -23.13
N PRO A 121 7.52 -14.54 -24.24
CA PRO A 121 7.61 -15.98 -24.34
C PRO A 121 8.51 -16.56 -23.25
N GLU A 122 8.14 -17.72 -22.69
CA GLU A 122 8.86 -18.36 -21.57
C GLU A 122 10.35 -18.60 -21.86
N TRP A 123 10.72 -18.77 -23.13
CA TRP A 123 12.11 -18.95 -23.55
C TRP A 123 13.01 -17.73 -23.31
N LEU A 124 12.43 -16.54 -23.09
CA LEU A 124 13.19 -15.31 -22.79
C LEU A 124 13.55 -15.17 -21.30
N ASN A 125 12.77 -15.80 -20.42
CA ASN A 125 12.87 -15.61 -18.97
C ASN A 125 14.15 -16.21 -18.36
N ASN A 126 14.75 -17.20 -19.02
CA ASN A 126 15.87 -17.98 -18.48
C ASN A 126 17.19 -17.78 -19.24
N ARG A 127 17.39 -16.62 -19.88
CA ARG A 127 18.62 -16.31 -20.63
C ARG A 127 19.89 -16.42 -19.79
N THR A 128 19.82 -16.11 -18.50
CA THR A 128 20.98 -16.05 -17.60
C THR A 128 21.48 -17.42 -17.13
N ASN A 129 20.67 -18.48 -17.23
CA ASN A 129 21.03 -19.83 -16.78
C ASN A 129 21.30 -20.80 -17.95
N ARG A 130 21.19 -20.34 -19.20
CA ARG A 130 21.28 -21.19 -20.40
C ARG A 130 22.70 -21.19 -20.97
N ASN A 131 23.69 -21.48 -20.13
CA ASN A 131 25.07 -21.81 -20.54
C ASN A 131 25.32 -23.33 -20.49
N GLU A 132 24.28 -24.14 -20.58
CA GLU A 132 24.41 -25.58 -20.77
C GLU A 132 24.20 -25.83 -22.26
N ASN A 133 25.32 -26.07 -22.94
CA ASN A 133 25.34 -26.68 -24.26
C ASN A 133 24.81 -28.11 -24.06
N GLU A 134 23.49 -28.30 -24.21
CA GLU A 134 22.92 -29.63 -24.41
C GLU A 134 23.52 -30.18 -25.72
N GLU A 135 24.57 -31.00 -25.60
CA GLU A 135 25.15 -31.72 -26.73
C GLU A 135 24.11 -32.70 -27.28
N MET A 136 23.55 -32.38 -28.44
CA MET A 136 22.66 -33.26 -29.20
C MET A 136 23.42 -34.53 -29.59
N SER A 137 22.77 -35.68 -29.45
CA SER A 137 23.31 -36.94 -29.99
C SER A 137 23.52 -36.83 -31.50
N GLU A 138 24.50 -37.56 -32.04
CA GLU A 138 24.86 -37.53 -33.45
C GLU A 138 23.68 -37.89 -34.36
N GLU A 139 22.80 -38.79 -33.91
CA GLU A 139 21.55 -39.15 -34.59
C GLU A 139 20.51 -38.03 -34.58
N GLU A 140 20.42 -37.28 -33.49
CA GLU A 140 19.48 -36.15 -33.35
C GLU A 140 19.93 -34.98 -34.21
N ARG A 141 21.25 -34.75 -34.26
CA ARG A 141 21.89 -33.77 -35.12
C ARG A 141 21.65 -34.09 -36.60
N ALA A 142 21.79 -35.36 -37.00
CA ALA A 142 21.51 -35.79 -38.37
C ALA A 142 20.03 -35.58 -38.76
N LYS A 143 19.10 -35.91 -37.84
CA LYS A 143 17.66 -35.66 -38.05
C LYS A 143 17.35 -34.17 -38.14
N PHE A 144 17.99 -33.34 -37.33
CA PHE A 144 17.83 -31.89 -37.37
C PHE A 144 18.33 -31.29 -38.69
N GLU A 145 19.52 -31.70 -39.14
CA GLU A 145 20.10 -31.19 -40.38
C GLU A 145 19.23 -31.55 -41.59
N LYS A 146 18.71 -32.78 -41.64
CA LYS A 146 17.78 -33.20 -42.69
C LYS A 146 16.52 -32.34 -42.72
N LYS A 147 15.93 -32.06 -41.56
CA LYS A 147 14.75 -31.18 -41.46
C LYS A 147 15.07 -29.74 -41.87
N ARG A 148 16.26 -29.25 -41.52
CA ARG A 148 16.74 -27.92 -41.90
C ARG A 148 16.88 -27.80 -43.43
N GLU A 149 17.46 -28.80 -44.09
CA GLU A 149 17.61 -28.82 -45.54
C GLU A 149 16.26 -28.89 -46.26
N GLU A 150 15.35 -29.74 -45.80
CA GLU A 150 14.01 -29.86 -46.37
C GLU A 150 13.21 -28.56 -46.23
N PHE A 151 13.27 -27.92 -45.06
CA PHE A 151 12.66 -26.62 -44.83
C PHE A 151 13.26 -25.52 -45.70
N LYS A 152 14.59 -25.51 -45.88
CA LYS A 152 15.26 -24.56 -46.77
C LYS A 152 14.83 -24.75 -48.22
N ARG A 153 14.70 -26.00 -48.68
CA ARG A 153 14.22 -26.29 -50.04
C ARG A 153 12.78 -25.83 -50.23
N LEU A 154 11.92 -26.06 -49.24
CA LEU A 154 10.54 -25.56 -49.25
C LEU A 154 10.51 -24.03 -49.35
N LEU A 155 11.30 -23.32 -48.53
CA LEU A 155 11.42 -21.87 -48.66
C LEU A 155 11.91 -21.46 -50.05
N GLU A 156 12.92 -22.11 -50.60
CA GLU A 156 13.45 -21.75 -51.91
C GLU A 156 12.50 -22.07 -53.08
N GLU A 157 11.50 -22.93 -52.86
CA GLU A 157 10.41 -23.21 -53.78
C GLU A 157 9.26 -22.19 -53.62
N ASP A 158 8.87 -21.89 -52.38
CA ASP A 158 7.80 -20.95 -52.03
C ASP A 158 8.16 -19.50 -52.36
N TRP A 159 9.46 -19.17 -52.40
CA TRP A 159 9.99 -17.83 -52.73
C TRP A 159 10.42 -17.66 -54.20
N LYS A 160 10.09 -18.62 -55.07
CA LYS A 160 10.35 -18.54 -56.53
C LYS A 160 9.24 -17.86 -57.34
N GLU A 161 8.38 -17.09 -56.67
CA GLU A 161 7.44 -16.15 -57.30
C GLU A 161 8.14 -14.91 -57.88
#